data_AF-A0A353Y5Q2-F1
#
_entry.id   AF-A0A353Y5Q2-F1
#
_cell.length_a   1.000
_cell.length_b   1.000
_cell.length_c   1.000
_cell.angle_alpha   90.00
_cell.angle_beta   90.00
_cell.angle_gamma   90.00
#
_symmetry.space_group_name_H-M   'P 1'
#
loop_
_entity.id
_entity.type
_entity.pdbx_description
1 polymer ?
#
loop_
_entity_poly.entity_id
_entity_poly.type
_entity_poly.pdbx_seq_one_letter_code
_entity_poly.pdbx_strand_id
1 'polypeptide(L)'
;NYSAYTLEITPSQVDNLERTINELSELVDITPRDRRRFRKLLEETKGAESLPIRTRLSDEEVARFTVQRYRFTGVDIKARLFRNYPWGELGSHVVGYIGRINPAEKKEQEDWDEEDQANYRGTDYIGKLGVEQSFEKHLHGTTGFERVETSAGGRAVRKLASTPAKPGNNVMLSIDIKLQNLVEEMFGQRRGALVALDPNNGEILAFVSKPTF
;
A
#
# COMPACT_ATOMS: atom_id res chain seq x y z
N ASN A 1 2.52 8.54 -6.57
CA ASN A 1 3.20 7.77 -5.51
C ASN A 1 4.30 8.62 -4.90
N TYR A 2 4.64 8.39 -3.64
CA TYR A 2 5.82 8.96 -2.98
C TYR A 2 6.57 7.86 -2.25
N SER A 3 7.88 8.02 -2.08
CA SER A 3 8.68 7.10 -1.27
C SER A 3 8.65 7.56 0.19
N ALA A 4 8.47 6.62 1.12
CA ALA A 4 8.65 6.89 2.53
C ALA A 4 9.28 5.69 3.23
N TYR A 5 10.00 5.98 4.32
CA TYR A 5 10.62 4.96 5.14
C TYR A 5 9.60 4.28 6.05
N THR A 6 9.74 2.97 6.18
CA THR A 6 8.90 2.11 7.01
C THR A 6 9.82 1.27 7.89
N LEU A 7 9.50 1.20 9.19
CA LEU A 7 10.13 0.29 10.12
C LEU A 7 9.44 -1.07 10.02
N GLU A 8 10.20 -2.10 9.71
CA GLU A 8 9.70 -3.47 9.55
C GLU A 8 10.38 -4.43 10.52
N ILE A 9 9.63 -5.40 11.00
CA ILE A 9 10.10 -6.46 11.89
C ILE A 9 9.92 -7.80 11.17
N THR A 10 10.96 -8.61 11.16
CA THR A 10 10.96 -9.99 10.69
C THR A 10 10.78 -10.90 11.90
N PRO A 11 9.55 -11.36 12.23
CA PRO A 11 9.28 -11.98 13.53
C PRO A 11 10.07 -13.26 13.80
N SER A 12 10.43 -14.00 12.74
CA SER A 12 11.24 -15.21 12.83
C SER A 12 12.70 -14.98 13.27
N GLN A 13 13.17 -13.73 13.24
CA GLN A 13 14.53 -13.34 13.65
C GLN A 13 14.56 -12.66 15.03
N VAL A 14 13.40 -12.49 15.67
CA VAL A 14 13.24 -11.77 16.94
C VAL A 14 12.88 -12.76 18.04
N ASP A 15 13.70 -12.81 19.09
CA ASP A 15 13.48 -13.73 20.23
C ASP A 15 12.25 -13.33 21.05
N ASN A 16 12.14 -12.05 21.42
CA ASN A 16 11.01 -11.53 22.19
C ASN A 16 10.41 -10.30 21.51
N LEU A 17 9.30 -10.52 20.82
CA LEU A 17 8.66 -9.53 19.97
C LEU A 17 8.11 -8.34 20.77
N GLU A 18 7.39 -8.59 21.87
CA GLU A 18 6.82 -7.52 22.70
C GLU A 18 7.90 -6.66 23.34
N ARG A 19 8.96 -7.28 23.87
CA ARG A 19 10.12 -6.55 24.39
C ARG A 19 10.76 -5.68 23.31
N THR A 20 10.97 -6.24 22.12
CA THR A 20 11.54 -5.52 20.99
C THR A 20 10.68 -4.32 20.60
N ILE A 21 9.36 -4.48 20.50
CA ILE A 21 8.44 -3.38 20.17
C ILE A 21 8.46 -2.30 21.27
N ASN A 22 8.56 -2.69 22.55
CA ASN A 22 8.68 -1.74 23.66
C ASN A 22 9.97 -0.93 23.56
N GLU A 23 11.12 -1.58 23.34
CA GLU A 23 12.40 -0.90 23.17
C GLU A 23 12.41 0.00 21.91
N LEU A 24 11.78 -0.44 20.81
CA LEU A 24 11.62 0.40 19.61
C LEU A 24 10.73 1.63 19.84
N SER A 25 9.74 1.53 20.73
CA SER A 25 8.83 2.62 21.08
C SER A 25 9.55 3.79 21.78
N GLU A 26 10.76 3.56 22.31
CA GLU A 26 11.62 4.60 22.87
C GLU A 26 12.33 5.43 21.78
N LEU A 27 12.45 4.90 20.56
CA LEU A 27 13.19 5.52 19.45
C LEU A 27 12.27 6.12 18.38
N VAL A 28 11.12 5.48 18.17
CA VAL A 28 10.15 5.79 17.13
C VAL A 28 8.77 5.81 17.77
N ASP A 29 7.91 6.74 17.35
CA ASP A 29 6.55 6.80 17.89
C ASP A 29 5.70 5.63 17.35
N ILE A 30 5.58 4.59 18.18
CA ILE A 30 4.76 3.40 17.91
C ILE A 30 3.48 3.50 18.73
N THR A 31 2.41 3.92 18.07
CA THR A 31 1.11 4.14 18.72
C THR A 31 0.39 2.82 19.02
N PRO A 32 -0.63 2.81 19.89
CA PRO A 32 -1.48 1.63 20.08
C PRO A 32 -2.16 1.16 18.79
N ARG A 33 -2.43 2.08 17.85
CA ARG A 33 -2.98 1.74 16.53
C ARG A 33 -1.97 0.96 15.69
N ASP A 34 -0.70 1.33 15.75
CA ASP A 34 0.39 0.63 15.06
C ASP A 34 0.53 -0.80 15.57
N ARG A 35 0.56 -0.98 16.90
CA ARG A 35 0.61 -2.31 17.52
C ARG A 35 -0.57 -3.20 17.13
N ARG A 36 -1.79 -2.66 17.16
CA ARG A 36 -2.99 -3.39 16.72
C ARG A 36 -2.91 -3.81 15.25
N ARG A 37 -2.46 -2.90 14.38
CA ARG A 37 -2.25 -3.21 12.96
C ARG A 37 -1.23 -4.33 12.81
N PHE A 38 -0.06 -4.16 13.39
CA PHE A 38 1.02 -5.16 13.33
C PHE A 38 0.59 -6.54 13.83
N ARG A 39 -0.14 -6.62 14.95
CA ARG A 39 -0.68 -7.88 15.47
C ARG A 39 -1.63 -8.55 14.47
N LYS A 40 -2.52 -7.79 13.84
CA LYS A 40 -3.38 -8.31 12.78
C LYS A 40 -2.57 -8.81 11.58
N LEU A 41 -1.51 -8.09 11.18
CA LEU A 41 -0.61 -8.55 10.11
C LEU A 41 0.07 -9.88 10.47
N LEU A 42 0.49 -10.03 11.74
CA LEU A 42 1.13 -11.24 12.25
C LEU A 42 0.20 -12.45 12.23
N GLU A 43 -1.09 -12.26 12.53
CA GLU A 43 -2.11 -13.32 12.49
C GLU A 43 -2.46 -13.73 11.04
N GLU A 44 -2.51 -12.76 10.12
CA GLU A 44 -2.84 -12.99 8.71
C GLU A 44 -1.68 -13.60 7.90
N THR A 45 -0.44 -13.37 8.33
CA THR A 45 0.76 -13.75 7.57
C THR A 45 1.40 -14.99 8.18
N LYS A 46 1.51 -16.07 7.39
CA LYS A 46 2.24 -17.27 7.81
C LYS A 46 3.69 -17.19 7.31
N GLY A 47 4.67 -17.14 8.22
CA GLY A 47 6.08 -17.35 7.88
C GLY A 47 7.06 -16.26 8.33
N ALA A 48 8.17 -16.15 7.60
CA ALA A 48 9.33 -15.30 7.91
C ALA A 48 9.32 -13.96 7.16
N GLU A 49 8.14 -13.46 6.81
CA GLU A 49 8.02 -12.17 6.11
C GLU A 49 8.29 -11.00 7.06
N SER A 50 8.81 -9.92 6.48
CA SER A 50 9.09 -8.68 7.19
C SER A 50 7.82 -7.83 7.21
N LEU A 51 7.32 -7.53 8.40
CA LEU A 51 6.04 -6.89 8.61
C LEU A 51 6.23 -5.44 9.10
N PRO A 52 5.52 -4.46 8.51
CA PRO A 52 5.63 -3.07 8.93
C PRO A 52 4.99 -2.84 10.30
N ILE A 53 5.78 -2.34 11.26
CA ILE A 53 5.29 -1.87 12.56
C ILE A 53 4.94 -0.37 12.49
N ARG A 54 5.73 0.43 11.78
CA ARG A 54 5.50 1.88 11.63
C ARG A 54 5.80 2.31 10.21
N THR A 55 4.85 3.00 9.58
CA THR A 55 4.96 3.51 8.19
C THR A 55 5.12 5.02 8.20
N ARG A 56 5.83 5.59 7.21
CA ARG A 56 6.10 7.05 7.10
C ARG A 56 6.90 7.57 8.29
N LEU A 57 8.10 7.02 8.48
CA LEU A 57 9.06 7.53 9.46
C LEU A 57 9.55 8.92 9.04
N SER A 58 9.77 9.80 10.02
CA SER A 58 10.52 11.03 9.79
C SER A 58 12.02 10.75 9.65
N ASP A 59 12.77 11.66 9.04
CA ASP A 59 14.23 11.53 8.93
C ASP A 59 14.90 11.44 10.32
N GLU A 60 14.31 12.09 11.33
CA GLU A 60 14.76 12.01 12.71
C GLU A 60 14.54 10.62 13.32
N GLU A 61 13.36 10.02 13.10
CA GLU A 61 13.06 8.64 13.53
C GLU A 61 14.00 7.64 12.83
N VAL A 62 14.26 7.84 11.54
CA VAL A 62 15.21 7.04 10.75
C VAL A 62 16.62 7.15 11.33
N ALA A 63 17.09 8.36 11.63
CA ALA A 63 18.42 8.59 12.19
C ALA A 63 18.56 7.94 13.59
N ARG A 64 17.59 8.15 14.48
CA ARG A 64 17.59 7.57 15.84
C ARG A 64 17.65 6.05 15.81
N PHE A 65 16.85 5.41 14.96
CA PHE A 65 16.90 3.96 14.81
C PHE A 65 18.21 3.49 14.19
N THR A 66 18.71 4.15 13.14
CA THR A 66 19.89 3.70 12.39
C THR A 66 21.13 3.60 13.27
N VAL A 67 21.34 4.55 14.19
CA VAL A 67 22.46 4.53 15.16
C VAL A 67 22.39 3.33 16.10
N GLN A 68 21.18 2.85 16.40
CA GLN A 68 20.92 1.78 17.36
C GLN A 68 20.55 0.44 16.71
N ARG A 69 20.54 0.36 15.36
CA ARG A 69 20.10 -0.80 14.59
C ARG A 69 20.77 -2.10 15.02
N TYR A 70 22.04 -2.05 15.44
CA TYR A 70 22.80 -3.21 15.92
C TYR A 70 22.16 -3.94 17.12
N ARG A 71 21.30 -3.26 17.89
CA ARG A 71 20.58 -3.82 19.04
C ARG A 71 19.33 -4.60 18.64
N PHE A 72 18.81 -4.36 17.44
CA PHE A 72 17.50 -4.83 17.00
C PHE A 72 17.64 -5.86 15.87
N THR A 73 18.06 -7.07 16.22
CA THR A 73 18.09 -8.19 15.27
C THR A 73 16.69 -8.43 14.69
N GLY A 74 16.60 -8.54 13.37
CA GLY A 74 15.32 -8.75 12.69
C GLY A 74 14.50 -7.48 12.47
N VAL A 75 15.01 -6.29 12.80
CA VAL A 75 14.33 -5.02 12.55
C VAL A 75 15.11 -4.19 11.54
N ASP A 76 14.42 -3.69 10.51
CA ASP A 76 15.03 -2.94 9.42
C ASP A 76 14.17 -1.76 8.98
N ILE A 77 14.83 -0.73 8.44
CA ILE A 77 14.15 0.34 7.72
C ILE A 77 14.12 -0.02 6.23
N LYS A 78 12.93 0.04 5.63
CA LYS A 78 12.74 -0.12 4.19
C LYS A 78 12.08 1.09 3.58
N ALA A 79 12.53 1.47 2.39
CA ALA A 79 11.84 2.44 1.56
C ALA A 79 10.68 1.73 0.86
N ARG A 80 9.45 2.22 1.08
CA ARG A 80 8.24 1.72 0.44
C ARG A 80 7.58 2.84 -0.36
N LEU A 81 6.92 2.47 -1.46
CA LEU A 81 6.11 3.41 -2.23
C LEU A 81 4.71 3.46 -1.64
N PHE A 82 4.23 4.68 -1.37
CA PHE A 82 2.88 4.94 -0.92
C PHE A 82 2.09 5.69 -1.99
N ARG A 83 0.81 5.33 -2.12
CA ARG A 83 -0.14 6.06 -2.96
C ARG A 83 -0.46 7.40 -2.31
N ASN A 84 -0.55 8.45 -3.11
CA ASN A 84 -0.90 9.81 -2.66
C ASN A 84 -2.16 10.25 -3.38
N TYR A 85 -3.13 10.76 -2.61
CA TYR A 85 -4.36 11.35 -3.09
C TYR A 85 -4.31 12.85 -2.76
N PRO A 86 -3.71 13.68 -3.64
CA PRO A 86 -3.39 15.08 -3.31
C PRO A 86 -4.62 15.94 -3.02
N TRP A 87 -5.80 15.52 -3.49
CA TRP A 87 -7.05 16.23 -3.30
C TRP A 87 -7.92 15.63 -2.19
N GLY A 88 -7.43 14.62 -1.47
CA GLY A 88 -8.11 14.04 -0.31
C GLY A 88 -9.52 13.54 -0.63
N GLU A 89 -10.53 14.18 -0.06
CA GLU A 89 -11.94 13.85 -0.24
C GLU A 89 -12.49 14.16 -1.63
N LEU A 90 -11.93 15.17 -2.31
CA LEU A 90 -12.41 15.63 -3.60
C LEU A 90 -12.22 14.55 -4.67
N GLY A 91 -13.32 14.15 -5.32
CA GLY A 91 -13.32 13.08 -6.32
C GLY A 91 -13.00 11.70 -5.74
N SER A 92 -13.07 11.52 -4.42
CA SER A 92 -12.60 10.28 -3.78
C SER A 92 -13.41 9.03 -4.14
N HIS A 93 -14.72 9.17 -4.40
CA HIS A 93 -15.53 8.04 -4.87
C HIS A 93 -15.21 7.62 -6.30
N VAL A 94 -14.81 8.57 -7.16
CA VAL A 94 -14.46 8.27 -8.56
C VAL A 94 -13.03 7.77 -8.68
N VAL A 95 -12.07 8.42 -8.03
CA VAL A 95 -10.66 7.96 -8.02
C VAL A 95 -10.56 6.65 -7.24
N GLY A 96 -11.22 6.59 -6.08
CA GLY A 96 -11.12 5.49 -5.15
C GLY A 96 -9.80 5.49 -4.38
N TYR A 97 -9.44 4.33 -3.84
CA TYR A 97 -8.21 4.15 -3.09
C TYR A 97 -7.64 2.75 -3.23
N ILE A 98 -6.35 2.58 -2.95
CA ILE A 98 -5.73 1.27 -2.75
C ILE A 98 -5.72 0.90 -1.27
N GLY A 99 -5.82 -0.40 -0.98
CA GLY A 99 -5.70 -0.92 0.37
C GLY A 99 -5.00 -2.27 0.39
N ARG A 100 -4.58 -2.70 1.58
CA ARG A 100 -3.95 -4.02 1.72
C ARG A 100 -4.92 -5.12 1.29
N ILE A 101 -4.42 -6.10 0.56
CA ILE A 101 -5.19 -7.29 0.17
C ILE A 101 -5.66 -7.99 1.44
N ASN A 102 -6.97 -8.19 1.55
CA ASN A 102 -7.59 -8.86 2.68
C ASN A 102 -7.77 -10.37 2.40
N PRO A 103 -8.11 -11.21 3.40
CA PRO A 103 -8.29 -12.64 3.18
C PRO A 103 -9.38 -13.02 2.17
N ALA A 104 -10.42 -12.20 2.01
CA ALA A 104 -11.50 -12.45 1.04
C ALA A 104 -11.01 -12.22 -0.39
N GLU A 105 -10.33 -11.11 -0.64
CA GLU A 105 -9.72 -10.79 -1.93
C GLU A 105 -8.60 -11.76 -2.28
N LYS A 106 -7.81 -12.20 -1.29
CA LYS A 106 -6.81 -13.24 -1.50
C LYS A 106 -7.43 -14.55 -1.97
N LYS A 107 -8.63 -14.87 -1.48
CA LYS A 107 -9.40 -16.03 -1.93
C LYS A 107 -9.93 -15.81 -3.35
N GLU A 108 -10.46 -14.62 -3.66
CA GLU A 108 -10.89 -14.28 -5.03
C GLU A 108 -9.71 -14.32 -6.03
N GLN A 109 -8.50 -14.00 -5.58
CA GLN A 109 -7.29 -14.12 -6.39
C GLN A 109 -6.95 -15.57 -6.76
N GLU A 110 -7.40 -16.57 -6.01
CA GLU A 110 -7.20 -17.98 -6.34
C GLU A 110 -7.95 -18.39 -7.61
N ASP A 111 -9.01 -17.64 -7.96
CA ASP A 111 -9.82 -17.83 -9.17
C ASP A 111 -9.30 -17.01 -10.38
N TRP A 112 -8.24 -16.21 -10.22
CA TRP A 112 -7.64 -15.44 -11.32
C TRP A 112 -6.86 -16.33 -12.28
N ASP A 113 -6.59 -15.85 -13.49
CA ASP A 113 -5.70 -16.55 -14.42
C ASP A 113 -4.28 -16.68 -13.83
N GLU A 114 -3.56 -17.75 -14.17
CA GLU A 114 -2.25 -18.06 -13.60
C GLU A 114 -1.23 -16.90 -13.74
N GLU A 115 -1.30 -16.16 -14.84
CA GLU A 115 -0.45 -14.99 -15.09
C GLU A 115 -0.74 -13.86 -14.09
N ASP A 116 -2.01 -13.55 -13.84
CA ASP A 116 -2.42 -12.54 -12.87
C ASP A 116 -2.06 -12.98 -11.43
N GLN A 117 -2.28 -14.26 -11.09
CA GLN A 117 -1.84 -14.81 -9.81
C GLN A 117 -0.33 -14.68 -9.61
N ALA A 118 0.45 -15.03 -10.63
CA ALA A 118 1.90 -14.91 -10.60
C ALA A 118 2.34 -13.44 -10.47
N ASN A 119 1.67 -12.54 -11.19
CA ASN A 119 1.98 -11.12 -11.18
C ASN A 119 1.72 -10.47 -9.82
N TYR A 120 0.80 -10.98 -9.01
CA TYR A 120 0.52 -10.48 -7.66
C TYR A 120 1.39 -11.10 -6.57
N ARG A 121 2.30 -12.03 -6.91
CA ARG A 121 3.25 -12.57 -5.94
C ARG A 121 4.20 -11.46 -5.47
N GLY A 122 4.13 -11.13 -4.18
CA GLY A 122 4.90 -10.06 -3.57
C GLY A 122 4.24 -8.69 -3.64
N THR A 123 3.00 -8.59 -4.12
CA THR A 123 2.16 -7.40 -4.03
C THR A 123 1.22 -7.51 -2.84
N ASP A 124 1.25 -6.51 -1.96
CA ASP A 124 0.43 -6.47 -0.74
C ASP A 124 -0.81 -5.58 -0.85
N TYR A 125 -0.90 -4.73 -1.88
CA TYR A 125 -1.94 -3.71 -2.04
C TYR A 125 -2.67 -3.85 -3.36
N ILE A 126 -3.96 -3.53 -3.35
CA ILE A 126 -4.85 -3.59 -4.51
C ILE A 126 -5.84 -2.41 -4.47
N GLY A 127 -6.27 -1.93 -5.62
CA GLY A 127 -7.39 -1.00 -5.78
C GLY A 127 -8.68 -1.54 -5.16
N LYS A 128 -9.31 -0.73 -4.31
CA LYS A 128 -10.50 -1.10 -3.53
C LYS A 128 -11.79 -0.51 -4.06
N LEU A 129 -11.67 0.62 -4.75
CA LEU A 129 -12.81 1.38 -5.23
C LEU A 129 -12.42 2.18 -6.47
N GLY A 130 -13.41 2.61 -7.24
CA GLY A 130 -13.28 3.64 -8.27
C GLY A 130 -12.29 3.24 -9.36
N VAL A 131 -11.60 4.23 -9.91
CA VAL A 131 -10.59 4.06 -10.95
C VAL A 131 -9.46 3.13 -10.50
N GLU A 132 -9.02 3.23 -9.24
CA GLU A 132 -7.95 2.35 -8.72
C GLU A 132 -8.34 0.86 -8.86
N GLN A 133 -9.58 0.50 -8.53
CA GLN A 133 -10.08 -0.87 -8.68
C GLN A 133 -10.37 -1.23 -10.14
N SER A 134 -11.09 -0.38 -10.87
CA SER A 134 -11.54 -0.68 -12.24
C SER A 134 -10.38 -0.80 -13.23
N PHE A 135 -9.31 -0.03 -13.03
CA PHE A 135 -8.12 -0.05 -13.88
C PHE A 135 -6.92 -0.74 -13.21
N GLU A 136 -7.15 -1.55 -12.18
CA GLU A 136 -6.10 -2.22 -11.40
C GLU A 136 -5.09 -2.97 -12.29
N LYS A 137 -5.57 -3.75 -13.28
CA LYS A 137 -4.69 -4.49 -14.21
C LYS A 137 -3.74 -3.58 -15.01
N HIS A 138 -4.17 -2.37 -15.33
CA HIS A 138 -3.35 -1.39 -16.03
C HIS A 138 -2.44 -0.61 -15.07
N LEU A 139 -2.91 -0.33 -13.86
CA LEU A 139 -2.21 0.49 -12.86
C LEU A 139 -1.13 -0.28 -12.08
N HIS A 140 -1.33 -1.58 -11.86
CA HIS A 140 -0.42 -2.43 -11.08
C HIS A 140 0.95 -2.58 -11.75
N GLY A 141 0.96 -2.81 -13.07
CA GLY A 141 2.17 -3.12 -13.83
C GLY A 141 2.58 -4.59 -13.68
N THR A 142 3.87 -4.86 -13.85
CA THR A 142 4.41 -6.23 -13.81
C THR A 142 5.45 -6.37 -12.70
N THR A 143 5.27 -7.34 -11.81
CA THR A 143 6.23 -7.61 -10.75
C THR A 143 7.55 -8.15 -11.30
N GLY A 144 8.63 -7.70 -10.67
CA GLY A 144 9.97 -8.25 -10.89
C GLY A 144 10.22 -9.42 -9.95
N PHE A 145 11.31 -10.14 -10.18
CA PHE A 145 11.72 -11.22 -9.27
C PHE A 145 13.24 -11.30 -9.19
N GLU A 146 13.72 -11.83 -8.06
CA GLU A 146 15.13 -12.04 -7.80
C GLU A 146 15.39 -13.51 -7.55
N ARG A 147 16.40 -14.06 -8.24
CA ARG A 147 16.92 -15.40 -7.95
C ARG A 147 18.04 -15.27 -6.95
N VAL A 148 17.82 -15.81 -5.76
CA VAL A 148 18.78 -15.82 -4.65
C VAL A 148 19.16 -17.26 -4.30
N GLU A 149 20.45 -17.50 -4.15
CA GLU A 149 21.01 -18.72 -3.60
C GLU A 149 20.80 -18.71 -2.08
N THR A 150 20.21 -19.77 -1.54
CA THR A 150 19.92 -19.91 -0.11
C THR A 150 20.82 -20.98 0.52
N SER A 151 21.31 -20.73 1.72
CA SER A 151 22.01 -21.75 2.52
C SER A 151 21.02 -22.82 3.00
N ALA A 152 21.52 -23.95 3.49
CA ALA A 152 20.69 -25.01 4.08
C ALA A 152 19.79 -24.52 5.24
N GLY A 153 20.14 -23.40 5.88
CA GLY A 153 19.32 -22.73 6.90
C GLY A 153 18.33 -21.68 6.36
N GLY A 154 18.08 -21.64 5.05
CA GLY A 154 17.12 -20.72 4.42
C GLY A 154 17.55 -19.27 4.33
N ARG A 155 18.81 -18.95 4.64
CA ARG A 155 19.35 -17.58 4.54
C ARG A 155 19.79 -17.29 3.11
N ALA A 156 19.39 -16.15 2.54
CA ALA A 156 19.89 -15.69 1.25
C ALA A 156 21.40 -15.39 1.35
N VAL A 157 22.20 -16.10 0.57
CA VAL A 157 23.67 -15.99 0.54
C VAL A 157 24.12 -15.08 -0.60
N ARG A 158 23.50 -15.22 -1.78
CA ARG A 158 23.93 -14.51 -2.99
C ARG A 158 22.78 -14.27 -3.95
N LYS A 159 22.75 -13.10 -4.60
CA LYS A 159 21.86 -12.81 -5.74
C LYS A 159 22.49 -13.36 -7.03
N LEU A 160 21.78 -14.27 -7.71
CA LEU A 160 22.20 -14.91 -8.96
C LEU A 160 21.72 -14.13 -10.19
N ALA A 161 20.49 -13.64 -10.16
CA ALA A 161 19.90 -12.84 -11.22
C ALA A 161 18.76 -11.98 -10.68
N SER A 162 18.44 -10.89 -11.35
CA SER A 162 17.30 -10.03 -11.03
C SER A 162 16.62 -9.60 -12.33
N THR A 163 15.30 -9.72 -12.37
CA THR A 163 14.45 -9.16 -13.40
C THR A 163 13.71 -7.98 -12.77
N PRO A 164 13.93 -6.73 -13.22
CA PRO A 164 13.29 -5.57 -12.62
C PRO A 164 11.78 -5.56 -12.89
N ALA A 165 11.03 -5.00 -11.96
CA ALA A 165 9.60 -4.75 -12.14
C ALA A 165 9.36 -3.68 -13.21
N LYS A 166 8.22 -3.77 -13.90
CA LYS A 166 7.75 -2.75 -14.84
C LYS A 166 6.63 -1.94 -14.18
N PRO A 167 6.74 -0.60 -14.14
CA PRO A 167 5.66 0.22 -13.59
C PRO A 167 4.39 0.06 -14.43
N GLY A 168 3.23 0.21 -13.77
CA GLY A 168 1.94 0.25 -14.47
C GLY A 168 1.78 1.48 -15.36
N ASN A 169 0.73 1.45 -16.16
CA ASN A 169 0.37 2.52 -17.07
C ASN A 169 -0.21 3.72 -16.34
N ASN A 170 -0.08 4.89 -16.97
CA ASN A 170 -0.81 6.08 -16.54
C ASN A 170 -2.23 6.04 -17.11
N VAL A 171 -3.23 6.23 -16.25
CA VAL A 171 -4.63 6.38 -16.66
C VAL A 171 -4.97 7.86 -16.67
N MET A 172 -5.39 8.37 -17.83
CA MET A 172 -5.90 9.73 -17.99
C MET A 172 -7.42 9.69 -17.90
N LEU A 173 -8.00 10.49 -17.00
CA LEU A 173 -9.45 10.57 -16.81
C LEU A 173 -10.01 11.76 -17.59
N SER A 174 -11.25 11.64 -18.06
CA SER A 174 -12.02 12.76 -18.63
C SER A 174 -12.59 13.70 -17.56
N ILE A 175 -12.43 13.37 -16.27
CA ILE A 175 -12.90 14.18 -15.15
C ILE A 175 -12.18 15.54 -15.16
N ASP A 176 -12.97 16.62 -15.27
CA ASP A 176 -12.48 17.97 -15.03
C ASP A 176 -12.51 18.23 -13.52
N ILE A 177 -11.33 18.39 -12.91
CA ILE A 177 -11.26 18.58 -11.46
C ILE A 177 -11.92 19.89 -10.98
N LYS A 178 -11.86 20.95 -11.78
CA LYS A 178 -12.46 22.23 -11.37
C LYS A 178 -13.98 22.09 -11.36
N LEU A 179 -14.54 21.39 -12.34
CA LEU A 179 -15.96 21.06 -12.37
C LEU A 179 -16.34 20.15 -11.20
N GLN A 180 -15.59 19.07 -10.96
CA GLN A 180 -15.80 18.18 -9.83
C GLN A 180 -15.84 18.97 -8.51
N ASN A 181 -14.85 19.85 -8.28
CA ASN A 181 -14.77 20.66 -7.07
C ASN A 181 -15.95 21.61 -6.93
N LEU A 182 -16.30 22.33 -7.99
CA LEU A 182 -17.43 23.23 -8.02
C LEU A 182 -18.74 22.50 -7.65
N VAL A 183 -18.97 21.33 -8.22
CA VAL A 183 -20.19 20.55 -7.93
C VAL A 183 -20.18 20.05 -6.49
N GLU A 184 -19.06 19.52 -5.99
CA GLU A 184 -18.95 19.06 -4.60
C GLU A 184 -19.19 20.19 -3.59
N GLU A 185 -18.64 21.38 -3.84
CA GLU A 185 -18.89 22.59 -3.05
C GLU A 185 -20.36 23.00 -3.09
N MET A 186 -21.00 22.96 -4.27
CA MET A 186 -22.43 23.27 -4.40
C MET A 186 -23.30 22.29 -3.61
N PHE A 187 -22.96 21.00 -3.55
CA PHE A 187 -23.68 20.05 -2.70
C PHE A 187 -23.57 20.39 -1.21
N GLY A 188 -22.40 20.88 -0.77
CA GLY A 188 -22.11 21.14 0.63
C GLY A 188 -22.30 19.87 1.47
N GLN A 189 -23.12 19.96 2.52
CA GLN A 189 -23.43 18.84 3.41
C GLN A 189 -24.66 18.01 2.97
N ARG A 190 -25.23 18.32 1.80
CA ARG A 190 -26.42 17.62 1.31
C ARG A 190 -26.01 16.25 0.77
N ARG A 191 -26.80 15.24 1.13
CA ARG A 191 -26.64 13.89 0.60
C ARG A 191 -27.19 13.83 -0.82
N GLY A 192 -26.47 13.19 -1.72
CA GLY A 192 -26.93 12.92 -3.07
C GLY A 192 -25.78 12.67 -4.04
N ALA A 193 -26.14 12.46 -5.29
CA ALA A 193 -25.20 12.16 -6.36
C ALA A 193 -25.46 13.04 -7.59
N LEU A 194 -24.41 13.30 -8.36
CA LEU A 194 -24.48 13.99 -9.64
C LEU A 194 -23.46 13.38 -10.60
N VAL A 195 -23.88 13.21 -11.85
CA VAL A 195 -22.98 12.85 -12.95
C VAL A 195 -23.12 13.91 -14.04
N ALA A 196 -22.00 14.51 -14.43
CA ALA A 196 -21.92 15.39 -15.59
C ALA A 196 -21.25 14.62 -16.73
N LEU A 197 -21.88 14.60 -17.89
CA LEU A 197 -21.43 13.87 -19.07
C LEU A 197 -21.39 14.78 -20.29
N ASP A 198 -20.39 14.60 -21.15
CA ASP A 198 -20.41 15.17 -22.49
C ASP A 198 -21.28 14.30 -23.40
N PRO A 199 -22.42 14.82 -23.91
CA PRO A 199 -23.34 14.03 -24.72
C PRO A 199 -22.78 13.64 -26.09
N ASN A 200 -21.70 14.26 -26.56
CA ASN A 200 -21.13 13.99 -27.89
C ASN A 200 -20.28 12.73 -27.92
N ASN A 201 -19.61 12.40 -26.81
CA ASN A 201 -18.67 11.28 -26.72
C ASN A 201 -18.93 10.35 -25.51
N GLY A 202 -19.84 10.71 -24.62
CA GLY A 202 -20.19 9.92 -23.43
C GLY A 202 -19.18 10.02 -22.29
N GLU A 203 -18.20 10.93 -22.37
CA GLU A 203 -17.21 11.12 -21.33
C GLU A 203 -17.82 11.67 -20.05
N ILE A 204 -17.40 11.13 -18.91
CA ILE A 204 -17.79 11.64 -17.60
C ILE A 204 -16.85 12.79 -17.24
N LEU A 205 -17.42 13.98 -17.06
CA LEU A 205 -16.70 15.20 -16.70
C LEU A 205 -16.69 15.44 -15.17
N ALA A 206 -17.74 14.98 -14.47
CA ALA A 206 -17.80 14.98 -13.01
C ALA A 206 -18.63 13.81 -12.50
N PHE A 207 -18.21 13.22 -11.39
CA PHE A 207 -18.85 12.07 -10.74
C PHE A 207 -18.86 12.31 -9.22
N VAL A 208 -19.96 12.85 -8.72
CA VAL A 208 -20.10 13.31 -7.34
C VAL A 208 -21.02 12.38 -6.57
N SER A 209 -20.59 12.00 -5.37
CA SER A 209 -21.40 11.35 -4.34
C SER A 209 -21.09 12.00 -2.99
N LYS A 210 -22.13 12.47 -2.29
CA LYS A 210 -22.04 13.10 -0.97
C LYS A 210 -22.94 12.37 0.05
N PRO A 211 -22.54 12.28 1.33
CA PRO A 211 -21.30 12.83 1.89
C PRO A 211 -20.08 12.01 1.44
N THR A 212 -18.90 12.63 1.53
CA THR A 212 -17.62 11.91 1.50
C THR A 212 -17.41 11.16 2.82
N PHE A 213 -16.26 10.52 2.99
CA PHE A 213 -15.90 9.77 4.20
C PHE A 213 -15.61 10.66 5.42
#